data_AF-A0A1H4AYR9-F1
#
_entry.id   AF-A0A1H4AYR9-F1
#
_cell.length_a   1.000
_cell.length_b   1.000
_cell.length_c   1.000
_cell.angle_alpha   90.00
_cell.angle_beta   90.00
_cell.angle_gamma   90.00
#
_symmetry.space_group_name_H-M   'P 1'
#
loop_
_entity.id
_entity.type
_entity.pdbx_description
1 polymer ?
#
loop_
_entity_poly.entity_id
_entity_poly.type
_entity_poly.pdbx_seq_one_letter_code
_entity_poly.pdbx_strand_id
1 'polypeptide(L)'
;MVINDNEVYETRNGLMIMQSYEVRIKGNKLHDNTLLDGAGIFMFDTFDSQIKNNRIVDNRKGIYLENAIGNDISFNKIAGNHLGLDVGEASKDNRNFLNNFLHNNQQVVTTINSENDFFVSEHGNYWDDQRHITLDGNTLVDFAYKSGDAFHHMIAEEPLLQAFSGSPAIQMWNAIEQFTPIPSDTFITDPYPLVEPAPIDHIGTEAEALEEGKMLAGPALFFSSLVVFSSGLMIMARRRRL
;
A
#
# COMPACT_ATOMS: atom_id res chain seq x y z
N MET A 1 11.72 19.10 14.92
CA MET A 1 11.59 18.01 15.93
C MET A 1 12.00 16.69 15.29
N VAL A 2 12.55 15.71 16.03
CA VAL A 2 12.89 14.39 15.47
C VAL A 2 12.26 13.29 16.31
N ILE A 3 11.54 12.37 15.67
CA ILE A 3 10.94 11.16 16.26
C ILE A 3 11.54 9.97 15.52
N ASN A 4 12.40 9.21 16.18
CA ASN A 4 13.09 8.11 15.54
C ASN A 4 13.22 6.86 16.38
N ASP A 5 13.25 5.72 15.68
CA ASP A 5 13.64 4.42 16.22
C ASP A 5 12.73 3.97 17.40
N ASN A 6 11.43 4.28 17.31
CA ASN A 6 10.41 3.85 18.27
C ASN A 6 9.56 2.71 17.72
N GLU A 7 9.06 1.85 18.61
CA GLU A 7 8.02 0.86 18.30
C GLU A 7 6.71 1.27 19.01
N VAL A 8 5.62 1.35 18.25
CA VAL A 8 4.29 1.76 18.74
C VAL A 8 3.24 0.77 18.25
N TYR A 9 2.51 0.15 19.18
CA TYR A 9 1.53 -0.89 18.86
C TYR A 9 0.37 -0.94 19.85
N GLU A 10 -0.74 -1.55 19.43
CA GLU A 10 -1.97 -1.73 20.22
C GLU A 10 -2.56 -0.42 20.78
N THR A 11 -2.34 0.70 20.10
CA THR A 11 -2.90 2.00 20.48
C THR A 11 -4.08 2.41 19.58
N ARG A 12 -4.77 3.49 19.96
CA ARG A 12 -5.85 4.06 19.14
C ARG A 12 -5.33 4.79 17.89
N ASN A 13 -4.16 5.41 17.95
CA ASN A 13 -3.42 6.03 16.86
C ASN A 13 -1.94 5.82 17.17
N GLY A 14 -1.12 5.44 16.19
CA GLY A 14 0.30 5.21 16.43
C GLY A 14 1.02 6.51 16.81
N LEU A 15 1.25 7.38 15.84
CA LEU A 15 1.77 8.74 16.03
C LEU A 15 0.74 9.73 15.52
N MET A 16 0.34 10.68 16.37
CA MET A 16 -0.50 11.81 16.00
C MET A 16 0.33 13.09 16.14
N ILE A 17 0.64 13.71 15.01
CA ILE A 17 1.42 14.94 14.93
C ILE A 17 0.47 16.06 14.53
N MET A 18 0.34 17.05 15.41
CA MET A 18 -0.58 18.16 15.22
C MET A 18 0.17 19.48 15.16
N GLN A 19 -0.22 20.36 14.25
CA GLN A 19 0.16 21.78 14.25
C GLN A 19 1.68 21.98 14.33
N SER A 20 2.40 21.33 13.44
CA SER A 20 3.86 21.20 13.52
C SER A 20 4.55 21.54 12.20
N TYR A 21 5.77 22.07 12.30
CA TYR A 21 6.63 22.47 11.19
C TYR A 21 7.97 21.74 11.28
N GLU A 22 8.53 21.29 10.15
CA GLU A 22 9.85 20.64 10.07
C GLU A 22 10.05 19.46 11.07
N VAL A 23 9.06 18.57 11.11
CA VAL A 23 9.16 17.32 11.89
C VAL A 23 9.87 16.26 11.05
N ARG A 24 10.74 15.46 11.68
CA ARG A 24 11.38 14.30 11.04
C ARG A 24 10.97 13.03 11.76
N ILE A 25 10.16 12.21 11.11
CA ILE A 25 9.67 10.92 11.61
C ILE A 25 10.42 9.83 10.84
N LYS A 26 11.34 9.12 11.50
CA LYS A 26 12.19 8.15 10.81
C LYS A 26 12.48 6.85 11.56
N GLY A 27 12.56 5.72 10.86
CA GLY A 27 12.97 4.47 11.49
C GLY A 27 12.00 3.91 12.53
N ASN A 28 10.76 4.41 12.59
CA ASN A 28 9.78 3.94 13.57
C ASN A 28 9.02 2.72 13.03
N LYS A 29 8.60 1.84 13.94
CA LYS A 29 7.72 0.70 13.66
C LYS A 29 6.36 0.93 14.30
N LEU A 30 5.33 1.04 13.48
CA LEU A 30 3.96 1.32 13.91
C LEU A 30 3.07 0.18 13.42
N HIS A 31 2.62 -0.68 14.34
CA HIS A 31 1.87 -1.86 13.94
C HIS A 31 0.70 -2.22 14.85
N ASP A 32 -0.31 -2.88 14.29
CA ASP A 32 -1.50 -3.34 15.02
C ASP A 32 -2.17 -2.21 15.83
N ASN A 33 -2.07 -0.96 15.34
CA ASN A 33 -2.79 0.15 15.93
C ASN A 33 -4.16 0.28 15.28
N THR A 34 -5.09 0.91 15.98
CA THR A 34 -6.37 1.42 15.44
C THR A 34 -7.41 0.30 15.13
N LEU A 35 -8.18 -0.10 16.14
CA LEU A 35 -9.21 -1.15 16.01
C LEU A 35 -10.48 -0.71 15.26
N LEU A 36 -10.82 0.58 15.27
CA LEU A 36 -12.09 1.09 14.75
C LEU A 36 -11.87 2.25 13.77
N ASP A 37 -11.08 3.23 14.19
CA ASP A 37 -10.75 4.42 13.44
C ASP A 37 -9.37 4.93 13.88
N GLY A 38 -8.66 5.64 12.99
CA GLY A 38 -7.32 6.17 13.22
C GLY A 38 -6.27 5.70 12.20
N ALA A 39 -5.02 6.10 12.44
CA ALA A 39 -3.89 5.78 11.57
C ALA A 39 -2.63 5.36 12.35
N GLY A 40 -1.74 4.65 11.66
CA GLY A 40 -0.37 4.42 12.11
C GLY A 40 0.32 5.76 12.31
N ILE A 41 0.39 6.60 11.28
CA ILE A 41 0.83 7.99 11.38
C ILE A 41 -0.31 8.91 10.94
N PHE A 42 -0.76 9.80 11.82
CA PHE A 42 -1.71 10.85 11.50
C PHE A 42 -1.04 12.22 11.60
N MET A 43 -1.01 12.93 10.47
CA MET A 43 -0.45 14.26 10.31
C MET A 43 -1.59 15.27 10.12
N PHE A 44 -1.80 16.14 11.11
CA PHE A 44 -2.85 17.16 11.11
C PHE A 44 -2.24 18.56 11.23
N ASP A 45 -2.52 19.47 10.29
CA ASP A 45 -1.88 20.81 10.25
C ASP A 45 -0.34 20.69 10.29
N THR A 46 0.26 20.02 9.31
CA THR A 46 1.71 19.76 9.29
C THR A 46 2.37 20.25 8.02
N PHE A 47 3.56 20.83 8.17
CA PHE A 47 4.21 21.59 7.10
C PHE A 47 5.68 21.23 6.99
N ASP A 48 6.18 21.11 5.77
CA ASP A 48 7.60 20.96 5.43
C ASP A 48 8.33 19.88 6.26
N SER A 49 7.64 18.76 6.51
CA SER A 49 8.10 17.66 7.35
C SER A 49 8.54 16.44 6.53
N GLN A 50 9.22 15.50 7.16
CA GLN A 50 9.77 14.31 6.53
C GLN A 50 9.33 13.04 7.25
N ILE A 51 8.73 12.10 6.52
CA ILE A 51 8.33 10.77 6.97
C ILE A 51 9.16 9.77 6.17
N LYS A 52 10.20 9.19 6.78
CA LYS A 52 11.19 8.39 6.06
C LYS A 52 11.57 7.09 6.76
N ASN A 53 11.70 5.98 6.03
CA ASN A 53 12.18 4.71 6.59
C ASN A 53 11.32 4.18 7.77
N ASN A 54 10.00 4.43 7.77
CA ASN A 54 9.12 3.87 8.79
C ASN A 54 8.48 2.57 8.30
N ARG A 55 8.22 1.64 9.23
CA ARG A 55 7.46 0.41 9.00
C ARG A 55 6.06 0.59 9.58
N ILE A 56 5.06 0.67 8.73
CA ILE A 56 3.68 1.01 9.09
C ILE A 56 2.79 -0.15 8.65
N VAL A 57 2.45 -1.03 9.59
CA VAL A 57 1.97 -2.38 9.28
C VAL A 57 0.66 -2.70 10.00
N ASP A 58 -0.31 -3.31 9.33
CA ASP A 58 -1.52 -3.86 9.94
C ASP A 58 -2.34 -2.82 10.76
N ASN A 59 -2.40 -1.57 10.28
CA ASN A 59 -3.27 -0.52 10.85
C ASN A 59 -4.53 -0.32 9.99
N ARG A 60 -5.53 0.40 10.52
CA ARG A 60 -6.71 0.77 9.72
C ARG A 60 -6.32 1.72 8.59
N LYS A 61 -5.60 2.79 8.89
CA LYS A 61 -4.91 3.63 7.90
C LYS A 61 -3.42 3.56 8.19
N GLY A 62 -2.57 3.43 7.18
CA GLY A 62 -1.13 3.48 7.35
C GLY A 62 -0.70 4.90 7.70
N ILE A 63 -0.78 5.79 6.72
CA ILE A 63 -0.54 7.23 6.87
C ILE A 63 -1.83 7.97 6.54
N TYR A 64 -2.20 8.94 7.38
CA TYR A 64 -3.30 9.87 7.12
C TYR A 64 -2.79 11.31 7.17
N LEU A 65 -3.08 12.07 6.12
CA LEU A 65 -2.72 13.48 5.97
C LEU A 65 -3.98 14.34 5.97
N GLU A 66 -4.03 15.36 6.81
CA GLU A 66 -5.11 16.33 6.85
C GLU A 66 -4.51 17.74 7.03
N ASN A 67 -4.78 18.63 6.07
CA ASN A 67 -4.11 19.92 5.95
C ASN A 67 -2.57 19.81 6.08
N ALA A 68 -2.00 18.81 5.40
CA ALA A 68 -0.56 18.56 5.39
C ALA A 68 0.04 19.14 4.10
N ILE A 69 1.02 20.04 4.20
CA ILE A 69 1.56 20.76 3.04
C ILE A 69 3.08 20.63 2.93
N GLY A 70 3.59 20.35 1.74
CA GLY A 70 5.03 20.38 1.46
C GLY A 70 5.83 19.26 2.12
N ASN A 71 5.20 18.15 2.49
CA ASN A 71 5.88 17.07 3.22
C ASN A 71 6.50 16.03 2.29
N ASP A 72 7.62 15.45 2.71
CA ASP A 72 8.30 14.36 2.02
C ASP A 72 7.99 13.02 2.68
N ILE A 73 7.38 12.11 1.92
CA ILE A 73 7.04 10.76 2.36
C ILE A 73 7.83 9.79 1.48
N SER A 74 8.88 9.19 2.02
CA SER A 74 9.77 8.34 1.21
C SER A 74 10.37 7.15 1.94
N PHE A 75 10.68 6.08 1.22
CA PHE A 75 11.32 4.87 1.77
C PHE A 75 10.54 4.23 2.93
N ASN A 76 9.22 4.43 3.01
CA ASN A 76 8.40 3.77 4.03
C ASN A 76 7.90 2.42 3.54
N LYS A 77 7.79 1.46 4.45
CA LYS A 77 7.09 0.20 4.21
C LYS A 77 5.67 0.35 4.76
N ILE A 78 4.69 0.40 3.88
CA ILE A 78 3.27 0.58 4.22
C ILE A 78 2.56 -0.71 3.82
N ALA A 79 2.34 -1.60 4.79
CA ALA A 79 1.92 -2.97 4.48
C ALA A 79 0.74 -3.49 5.31
N GLY A 80 -0.15 -4.29 4.70
CA GLY A 80 -1.24 -4.97 5.43
C GLY A 80 -2.29 -4.03 6.03
N ASN A 81 -2.24 -2.73 5.71
CA ASN A 81 -3.21 -1.77 6.21
C ASN A 81 -4.53 -1.89 5.44
N HIS A 82 -5.65 -1.52 6.06
CA HIS A 82 -6.90 -1.44 5.31
C HIS A 82 -6.86 -0.34 4.25
N LEU A 83 -6.20 0.78 4.56
CA LEU A 83 -5.86 1.84 3.62
C LEU A 83 -4.40 2.25 3.83
N GLY A 84 -3.56 2.20 2.80
CA GLY A 84 -2.13 2.48 2.93
C GLY A 84 -1.83 3.96 3.22
N LEU A 85 -2.21 4.84 2.29
CA LEU A 85 -2.10 6.29 2.42
C LEU A 85 -3.45 6.96 2.14
N ASP A 86 -3.88 7.81 3.06
CA ASP A 86 -5.07 8.63 2.93
C ASP A 86 -4.66 10.10 2.83
N VAL A 87 -4.81 10.69 1.65
CA VAL A 87 -4.57 12.11 1.41
C VAL A 87 -5.89 12.86 1.56
N GLY A 88 -6.13 13.32 2.79
CA GLY A 88 -7.32 14.05 3.18
C GLY A 88 -7.32 15.51 2.76
N GLU A 89 -8.36 16.22 3.19
CA GLU A 89 -8.65 17.59 2.77
C GLU A 89 -7.49 18.56 3.00
N ALA A 90 -7.39 19.55 2.11
CA ALA A 90 -6.40 20.63 2.15
C ALA A 90 -4.92 20.18 2.15
N SER A 91 -4.64 18.89 1.95
CA SER A 91 -3.28 18.38 1.81
C SER A 91 -2.78 18.58 0.37
N LYS A 92 -1.63 19.22 0.21
CA LYS A 92 -1.08 19.57 -1.12
C LYS A 92 0.44 19.71 -1.09
N ASP A 93 1.06 19.74 -2.26
CA ASP A 93 2.51 19.87 -2.44
C ASP A 93 3.33 18.79 -1.70
N ASN A 94 2.70 17.67 -1.28
CA ASN A 94 3.41 16.58 -0.65
C ASN A 94 4.01 15.67 -1.73
N ARG A 95 5.22 15.17 -1.46
CA ARG A 95 5.98 14.31 -2.37
C ARG A 95 6.06 12.91 -1.79
N ASN A 96 5.39 11.97 -2.46
CA ASN A 96 5.31 10.56 -2.08
C ASN A 96 6.12 9.72 -3.07
N PHE A 97 7.31 9.27 -2.70
CA PHE A 97 8.18 8.57 -3.64
C PHE A 97 9.04 7.52 -2.95
N LEU A 98 9.43 6.47 -3.66
CA LEU A 98 10.25 5.37 -3.16
C LEU A 98 9.66 4.67 -1.92
N ASN A 99 8.33 4.65 -1.76
CA ASN A 99 7.66 3.87 -0.73
C ASN A 99 7.27 2.49 -1.26
N ASN A 100 7.10 1.53 -0.36
CA ASN A 100 6.65 0.18 -0.66
C ASN A 100 5.24 -0.02 -0.11
N PHE A 101 4.24 0.03 -0.98
CA PHE A 101 2.84 -0.29 -0.68
C PHE A 101 2.59 -1.77 -0.95
N LEU A 102 2.35 -2.53 0.12
CA LEU A 102 2.33 -3.99 0.08
C LEU A 102 1.09 -4.56 0.77
N HIS A 103 0.26 -5.30 0.05
CA HIS A 103 -0.86 -6.06 0.62
C HIS A 103 -1.83 -5.19 1.44
N ASN A 104 -1.94 -3.89 1.12
CA ASN A 104 -3.00 -3.07 1.68
C ASN A 104 -4.30 -3.40 0.94
N ASN A 105 -5.46 -3.30 1.61
CA ASN A 105 -6.74 -3.54 0.91
C ASN A 105 -7.00 -2.45 -0.14
N GLN A 106 -6.58 -1.23 0.15
CA GLN A 106 -6.52 -0.10 -0.76
C GLN A 106 -5.17 0.60 -0.55
N GLN A 107 -4.39 0.80 -1.61
CA GLN A 107 -3.04 1.36 -1.45
C GLN A 107 -3.08 2.83 -1.06
N VAL A 108 -3.87 3.61 -1.80
CA VAL A 108 -3.93 5.05 -1.64
C VAL A 108 -5.28 5.60 -2.08
N VAL A 109 -5.75 6.63 -1.39
CA VAL A 109 -6.88 7.46 -1.80
C VAL A 109 -6.52 8.92 -1.62
N THR A 110 -7.20 9.78 -2.38
CA THR A 110 -7.06 11.23 -2.26
C THR A 110 -8.41 11.92 -2.37
N THR A 111 -8.54 13.07 -1.73
CA THR A 111 -9.63 14.00 -2.03
C THR A 111 -9.47 14.58 -3.43
N ILE A 112 -10.60 14.98 -4.04
CA ILE A 112 -10.66 15.62 -5.37
C ILE A 112 -9.78 16.87 -5.41
N ASN A 113 -9.12 17.13 -6.55
CA ASN A 113 -8.22 18.29 -6.77
C ASN A 113 -7.01 18.34 -5.83
N SER A 114 -6.50 17.17 -5.45
CA SER A 114 -5.30 17.03 -4.65
C SER A 114 -4.05 17.26 -5.51
N GLU A 115 -3.30 18.32 -5.18
CA GLU A 115 -2.05 18.69 -5.84
C GLU A 115 -0.87 17.99 -5.15
N ASN A 116 -0.83 16.65 -5.15
CA ASN A 116 0.23 15.88 -4.51
C ASN A 116 0.99 15.02 -5.53
N ASP A 117 2.31 14.98 -5.37
CA ASP A 117 3.19 14.24 -6.26
C ASP A 117 3.40 12.82 -5.74
N PHE A 118 3.40 11.85 -6.65
CA PHE A 118 3.65 10.43 -6.38
C PHE A 118 4.97 9.93 -6.99
N PHE A 119 5.82 10.86 -7.43
CA PHE A 119 7.14 10.57 -7.95
C PHE A 119 8.05 11.78 -7.76
N VAL A 120 9.36 11.55 -7.68
CA VAL A 120 10.38 12.60 -7.71
C VAL A 120 11.52 12.14 -8.60
N SER A 121 11.95 13.00 -9.53
CA SER A 121 13.09 12.72 -10.42
C SER A 121 12.99 11.35 -11.12
N GLU A 122 11.82 11.03 -11.69
CA GLU A 122 11.54 9.75 -12.36
C GLU A 122 11.57 8.51 -11.44
N HIS A 123 11.45 8.70 -10.13
CA HIS A 123 11.31 7.62 -9.15
C HIS A 123 9.97 7.73 -8.44
N GLY A 124 9.06 6.81 -8.75
CA GLY A 124 7.76 6.65 -8.10
C GLY A 124 7.80 5.70 -6.91
N ASN A 125 6.70 5.02 -6.64
CA ASN A 125 6.55 4.06 -5.55
C ASN A 125 6.42 2.63 -6.08
N TYR A 126 6.61 1.65 -5.20
CA TYR A 126 6.31 0.25 -5.49
C TYR A 126 4.87 -0.06 -5.05
N TRP A 127 4.08 -0.62 -5.94
CA TRP A 127 2.66 -0.94 -5.76
C TRP A 127 2.43 -2.43 -6.04
N ASP A 128 2.18 -3.24 -5.02
CA ASP A 128 2.10 -4.71 -5.23
C ASP A 128 0.83 -5.19 -5.96
N ASP A 129 -0.18 -4.34 -6.07
CA ASP A 129 -1.41 -4.56 -6.83
C ASP A 129 -1.28 -4.12 -8.30
N GLN A 130 -0.21 -3.42 -8.65
CA GLN A 130 0.10 -3.13 -10.04
C GLN A 130 0.65 -4.37 -10.74
N ARG A 131 0.11 -4.66 -11.92
CA ARG A 131 0.74 -5.63 -12.82
C ARG A 131 1.93 -4.97 -13.47
N HIS A 132 3.14 -5.31 -13.02
CA HIS A 132 4.41 -4.89 -13.61
C HIS A 132 4.60 -5.54 -14.99
N ILE A 133 3.93 -4.99 -16.00
CA ILE A 133 4.10 -5.41 -17.40
C ILE A 133 5.21 -4.56 -18.00
N THR A 134 6.29 -5.21 -18.44
CA THR A 134 7.34 -4.61 -19.25
C THR A 134 7.26 -5.21 -20.65
N LEU A 135 7.08 -4.35 -21.65
CA LEU A 135 6.92 -4.73 -23.06
C LEU A 135 8.29 -4.92 -23.73
N ASP A 136 9.33 -4.24 -23.25
CA ASP A 136 10.68 -4.27 -23.79
C ASP A 136 11.69 -5.05 -22.93
N GLY A 137 11.24 -5.58 -21.78
CA GLY A 137 12.06 -6.34 -20.84
C GLY A 137 13.07 -5.52 -20.05
N ASN A 138 12.90 -4.19 -19.99
CA ASN A 138 13.69 -3.32 -19.12
C ASN A 138 13.21 -3.38 -17.65
N THR A 139 13.84 -2.61 -16.76
CA THR A 139 13.52 -2.53 -15.33
C THR A 139 12.52 -1.41 -14.99
N LEU A 140 11.84 -0.83 -15.97
CA LEU A 140 10.84 0.23 -15.82
C LEU A 140 9.46 -0.31 -16.19
N VAL A 141 8.43 0.18 -15.51
CA VAL A 141 7.05 -0.18 -15.85
C VAL A 141 6.57 0.73 -16.96
N ASP A 142 6.05 0.15 -18.05
CA ASP A 142 5.59 0.94 -19.22
C ASP A 142 4.27 1.67 -18.99
N PHE A 143 3.55 1.33 -17.93
CA PHE A 143 2.24 1.89 -17.60
C PHE A 143 2.29 2.63 -16.27
N ALA A 144 1.73 3.84 -16.26
CA ALA A 144 1.52 4.59 -15.03
C ALA A 144 0.59 3.80 -14.09
N TYR A 145 0.93 3.78 -12.81
CA TYR A 145 0.02 3.28 -11.78
C TYR A 145 -1.12 4.28 -11.58
N LYS A 146 -2.32 3.74 -11.37
CA LYS A 146 -3.52 4.52 -11.03
C LYS A 146 -4.18 3.95 -9.79
N SER A 147 -4.59 4.78 -8.84
CA SER A 147 -5.18 4.36 -7.55
C SER A 147 -6.49 3.56 -7.63
N GLY A 148 -7.17 3.51 -8.80
CA GLY A 148 -8.42 2.77 -8.97
C GLY A 148 -9.54 3.23 -8.03
N ASP A 149 -9.57 4.52 -7.71
CA ASP A 149 -10.42 5.09 -6.67
C ASP A 149 -11.83 5.45 -7.14
N ALA A 150 -12.19 5.23 -8.41
CA ALA A 150 -13.52 5.59 -8.91
C ALA A 150 -14.61 4.84 -8.14
N PHE A 151 -14.44 3.53 -7.94
CA PHE A 151 -15.41 2.75 -7.16
C PHE A 151 -15.38 3.11 -5.66
N HIS A 152 -14.22 3.49 -5.12
CA HIS A 152 -14.12 3.94 -3.74
C HIS A 152 -14.83 5.28 -3.53
N HIS A 153 -14.73 6.22 -4.47
CA HIS A 153 -15.53 7.44 -4.48
C HIS A 153 -17.03 7.13 -4.55
N MET A 154 -17.44 6.16 -5.38
CA MET A 154 -18.84 5.74 -5.42
C MET A 154 -19.31 5.18 -4.07
N ILE A 155 -18.47 4.43 -3.34
CA ILE A 155 -18.81 3.96 -1.97
C ILE A 155 -19.00 5.15 -1.01
N ALA A 156 -18.19 6.20 -1.14
CA ALA A 156 -18.33 7.39 -0.30
C ALA A 156 -19.67 8.10 -0.53
N GLU A 157 -20.17 8.12 -1.77
CA GLU A 157 -21.49 8.65 -2.11
C GLU A 157 -22.63 7.68 -1.72
N GLU A 158 -22.44 6.38 -1.94
CA GLU A 158 -23.43 5.32 -1.73
C GLU A 158 -22.85 4.15 -0.91
N PRO A 159 -22.92 4.20 0.44
CA PRO A 159 -22.29 3.20 1.32
C PRO A 159 -22.77 1.75 1.09
N LEU A 160 -23.96 1.57 0.51
CA LEU A 160 -24.49 0.25 0.14
C LEU A 160 -23.63 -0.46 -0.90
N LEU A 161 -22.83 0.28 -1.69
CA LEU A 161 -21.94 -0.28 -2.69
C LEU A 161 -20.79 -1.11 -2.08
N GLN A 162 -20.49 -0.92 -0.79
CA GLN A 162 -19.51 -1.74 -0.06
C GLN A 162 -19.77 -3.25 -0.17
N ALA A 163 -21.04 -3.65 -0.34
CA ALA A 163 -21.41 -5.05 -0.54
C ALA A 163 -20.80 -5.67 -1.81
N PHE A 164 -20.36 -4.85 -2.77
CA PHE A 164 -19.85 -5.28 -4.07
C PHE A 164 -18.33 -5.20 -4.23
N SER A 165 -17.57 -4.71 -3.23
CA SER A 165 -16.12 -4.49 -3.34
C SER A 165 -15.31 -5.74 -3.72
N GLY A 166 -15.80 -6.94 -3.35
CA GLY A 166 -15.17 -8.22 -3.72
C GLY A 166 -15.73 -8.85 -5.00
N SER A 167 -16.70 -8.22 -5.67
CA SER A 167 -17.40 -8.84 -6.80
C SER A 167 -16.50 -8.91 -8.05
N PRO A 168 -16.71 -9.91 -8.93
CA PRO A 168 -15.96 -10.02 -10.19
C PRO A 168 -16.06 -8.79 -11.09
N ALA A 169 -17.18 -8.05 -11.01
CA ALA A 169 -17.38 -6.84 -11.78
C ALA A 169 -16.42 -5.72 -11.35
N ILE A 170 -16.25 -5.53 -10.03
CA ILE A 170 -15.32 -4.54 -9.47
C ILE A 170 -13.87 -4.91 -9.77
N GLN A 171 -13.52 -6.19 -9.67
CA GLN A 171 -12.18 -6.65 -10.04
C GLN A 171 -11.87 -6.37 -11.52
N MET A 172 -12.84 -6.60 -12.41
CA MET A 172 -12.69 -6.30 -13.83
C MET A 172 -12.61 -4.79 -14.10
N TRP A 173 -13.41 -3.99 -13.38
CA TRP A 173 -13.37 -2.53 -13.46
C TRP A 173 -11.98 -1.99 -13.10
N ASN A 174 -11.46 -2.37 -11.93
CA ASN A 174 -10.13 -1.94 -11.47
C ASN A 174 -9.03 -2.36 -12.47
N ALA A 175 -9.14 -3.55 -13.07
CA ALA A 175 -8.20 -3.98 -14.10
C ALA A 175 -8.27 -3.12 -15.37
N ILE A 176 -9.46 -2.71 -15.80
CA ILE A 176 -9.64 -1.84 -16.97
C ILE A 176 -9.05 -0.46 -16.72
N GLU A 177 -9.24 0.10 -15.52
CA GLU A 177 -8.73 1.44 -15.15
C GLU A 177 -7.21 1.54 -15.29
N GLN A 178 -6.47 0.48 -14.95
CA GLN A 178 -5.01 0.44 -15.10
C GLN A 178 -4.55 0.61 -16.56
N PHE A 179 -5.32 0.11 -17.53
CA PHE A 179 -4.89 0.06 -18.95
C PHE A 179 -5.64 1.03 -19.86
N THR A 180 -6.61 1.78 -19.34
CA THR A 180 -7.42 2.69 -20.16
C THR A 180 -7.18 4.14 -19.76
N PRO A 181 -7.14 5.07 -20.73
CA PRO A 181 -7.10 6.51 -20.46
C PRO A 181 -8.52 6.98 -20.10
N ILE A 182 -9.09 6.46 -19.01
CA ILE A 182 -10.31 7.01 -18.44
C ILE A 182 -9.90 8.34 -17.78
N PRO A 183 -10.41 9.50 -18.23
CA PRO A 183 -10.21 10.74 -17.51
C PRO A 183 -10.91 10.63 -16.17
N SER A 184 -10.18 10.77 -15.07
CA SER A 184 -10.79 11.09 -13.78
C SER A 184 -9.93 12.12 -13.09
N ASP A 185 -10.62 13.12 -12.53
CA ASP A 185 -10.02 14.15 -11.69
C ASP A 185 -9.74 13.62 -10.27
N THR A 186 -10.03 12.33 -10.01
CA THR A 186 -9.80 11.65 -8.74
C THR A 186 -8.53 10.83 -8.70
N PHE A 187 -7.98 10.43 -9.86
CA PHE A 187 -6.92 9.43 -9.88
C PHE A 187 -5.59 10.00 -9.43
N ILE A 188 -5.03 9.36 -8.39
CA ILE A 188 -3.58 9.40 -8.20
C ILE A 188 -2.95 8.68 -9.37
N THR A 189 -2.02 9.37 -10.03
CA THR A 189 -1.23 8.81 -11.12
C THR A 189 0.24 8.84 -10.74
N ASP A 190 0.88 7.68 -10.71
CA ASP A 190 2.33 7.56 -10.60
C ASP A 190 2.88 7.09 -11.96
N PRO A 191 3.49 7.98 -12.75
CA PRO A 191 4.03 7.66 -14.06
C PRO A 191 5.34 6.85 -14.02
N TYR A 192 5.99 6.72 -12.87
CA TYR A 192 7.27 6.03 -12.72
C TYR A 192 7.23 4.97 -11.62
N PRO A 193 6.26 4.04 -11.62
CA PRO A 193 6.17 3.06 -10.57
C PRO A 193 7.36 2.09 -10.65
N LEU A 194 7.78 1.60 -9.49
CA LEU A 194 8.95 0.74 -9.36
C LEU A 194 8.61 -0.70 -9.73
N VAL A 195 9.51 -1.39 -10.44
CA VAL A 195 9.38 -2.83 -10.73
C VAL A 195 9.71 -3.69 -9.50
N GLU A 196 10.65 -3.23 -8.67
CA GLU A 196 11.06 -3.90 -7.44
C GLU A 196 10.87 -2.96 -6.24
N PRO A 197 10.61 -3.50 -5.04
CA PRO A 197 10.52 -2.70 -3.83
C PRO A 197 11.75 -1.81 -3.64
N ALA A 198 11.53 -0.55 -3.26
CA ALA A 198 12.59 0.36 -2.89
C ALA A 198 13.41 -0.20 -1.72
N PRO A 199 14.75 -0.03 -1.71
CA PRO A 199 15.59 -0.48 -0.61
C PRO A 199 15.31 0.37 0.63
N ILE A 200 14.80 -0.25 1.69
CA ILE A 200 14.54 0.41 2.98
C ILE A 200 15.65 0.03 3.95
N ASP A 201 16.28 1.04 4.57
CA ASP A 201 17.28 0.81 5.62
C ASP A 201 16.58 0.28 6.88
N HIS A 202 16.61 -1.04 7.05
CA HIS A 202 16.05 -1.70 8.24
C HIS A 202 17.02 -1.59 9.42
N ILE A 203 16.67 -0.75 10.40
CA ILE A 203 17.25 -0.83 11.74
C ILE A 203 16.40 -1.85 12.53
N GLY A 204 16.56 -3.16 12.27
CA GLY A 204 15.79 -4.21 12.97
C GLY A 204 15.96 -5.65 12.46
N THR A 205 16.78 -6.42 13.19
CA THR A 205 17.06 -7.89 13.25
C THR A 205 16.63 -8.86 12.13
N GLU A 206 17.57 -9.74 11.74
CA GLU A 206 17.48 -10.93 10.87
C GLU A 206 16.21 -11.81 11.02
N ALA A 207 15.48 -11.70 12.12
CA ALA A 207 14.24 -12.44 12.37
C ALA A 207 13.08 -12.04 11.44
N GLU A 208 12.98 -10.77 11.03
CA GLU A 208 11.88 -10.30 10.17
C GLU A 208 12.05 -10.73 8.70
N ALA A 209 13.30 -10.77 8.21
CA ALA A 209 13.62 -11.31 6.88
C ALA A 209 13.32 -12.83 6.76
N LEU A 210 13.45 -13.56 7.87
CA LEU A 210 13.12 -14.98 7.98
C LEU A 210 11.61 -15.26 7.97
N GLU A 211 10.77 -14.31 8.39
CA GLU A 211 9.31 -14.41 8.29
C GLU A 211 8.78 -14.09 6.89
N GLU A 212 9.32 -13.07 6.23
CA GLU A 212 8.96 -12.73 4.84
C GLU A 212 9.24 -13.90 3.89
N GLY A 213 10.37 -14.59 4.07
CA GLY A 213 10.69 -15.81 3.31
C GLY A 213 9.73 -16.98 3.55
N LYS A 214 9.08 -17.05 4.72
CA LYS A 214 8.09 -18.11 5.03
C LYS A 214 6.71 -17.80 4.46
N MET A 215 6.30 -16.53 4.43
CA MET A 215 5.03 -16.11 3.81
C MET A 215 4.99 -16.43 2.31
N LEU A 216 6.10 -16.23 1.60
CA LEU A 216 6.26 -16.60 0.18
C LEU A 216 6.20 -18.13 -0.06
N ALA A 217 6.61 -18.95 0.92
CA ALA A 217 6.61 -20.41 0.79
C ALA A 217 5.25 -21.07 1.14
N GLY A 218 4.39 -20.37 1.90
CA GLY A 218 3.10 -20.89 2.36
C GLY A 218 2.18 -21.38 1.24
N PRO A 219 1.88 -20.58 0.21
CA PRO A 219 1.01 -21.00 -0.90
C PRO A 219 1.61 -22.17 -1.71
N ALA A 220 2.93 -22.17 -1.93
CA ALA A 220 3.62 -23.19 -2.73
C ALA A 220 3.57 -24.58 -2.07
N LEU A 221 3.66 -24.65 -0.73
CA LEU A 221 3.56 -25.90 0.01
C LEU A 221 2.12 -26.45 0.00
N PHE A 222 1.10 -25.60 0.10
CA PHE A 222 -0.29 -26.04 0.02
C PHE A 222 -0.65 -26.63 -1.36
N PHE A 223 -0.21 -26.00 -2.46
CA PHE A 223 -0.45 -26.53 -3.81
C PHE A 223 0.23 -27.90 -4.05
N SER A 224 1.43 -28.11 -3.50
CA SER A 224 2.13 -29.39 -3.64
C SER A 224 1.38 -30.56 -2.97
N SER A 225 0.77 -30.32 -1.80
CA SER A 225 0.03 -31.35 -1.07
C SER A 225 -1.27 -31.79 -1.77
N LEU A 226 -1.96 -30.87 -2.47
CA LEU A 226 -3.17 -31.16 -3.25
C LEU A 226 -2.88 -32.00 -4.51
N VAL A 227 -1.72 -31.80 -5.14
CA VAL A 227 -1.30 -32.59 -6.32
C VAL A 227 -0.91 -34.01 -5.93
N VAL A 228 -0.29 -34.20 -4.76
CA VAL A 228 0.03 -35.55 -4.23
C VAL A 228 -1.24 -36.31 -3.83
N PHE A 229 -2.25 -35.62 -3.28
CA PHE A 229 -3.50 -36.26 -2.88
C PHE A 229 -4.35 -36.71 -4.09
N SER A 230 -4.42 -35.89 -5.13
CA SER A 230 -5.17 -36.21 -6.36
C SER A 230 -4.52 -37.35 -7.17
N SER A 231 -3.19 -37.39 -7.22
CA SER A 231 -2.44 -38.47 -7.87
C SER A 231 -2.54 -39.80 -7.09
N GLY A 232 -2.55 -39.77 -5.76
CA GLY A 232 -2.81 -40.94 -4.91
C GLY A 232 -4.20 -41.56 -5.13
N LEU A 233 -5.23 -40.73 -5.25
CA LEU A 233 -6.61 -41.16 -5.52
C LEU A 233 -6.78 -41.78 -6.92
N MET A 234 -6.12 -41.25 -7.95
CA MET A 234 -6.14 -41.86 -9.29
C MET A 234 -5.45 -43.22 -9.35
N ILE A 235 -4.32 -43.39 -8.63
CA ILE A 235 -3.59 -44.66 -8.59
C ILE A 235 -4.41 -45.73 -7.84
N MET A 236 -5.10 -45.37 -6.76
CA MET A 236 -6.02 -46.28 -6.06
C MET A 236 -7.26 -46.64 -6.90
N ALA A 237 -7.81 -45.69 -7.67
CA ALA A 237 -8.96 -45.95 -8.54
C ALA A 237 -8.61 -46.90 -9.71
N ARG A 238 -7.37 -46.86 -10.23
CA ARG A 238 -6.89 -47.80 -11.27
C ARG A 238 -6.67 -49.22 -10.76
N ARG A 239 -6.27 -49.41 -9.50
CA ARG A 239 -6.04 -50.75 -8.91
C ARG A 239 -7.31 -51.52 -8.57
N ARG A 240 -8.49 -50.88 -8.52
CA ARG A 240 -9.79 -51.53 -8.27
C ARG A 240 -10.51 -52.01 -9.54
N ARG A 241 -9.92 -51.83 -10.74
CA ARG A 241 -10.50 -52.21 -12.04
C ARG A 241 -9.72 -53.30 -12.79
N LEU A 242 -8.87 -54.05 -12.09
CA LEU A 242 -8.19 -55.25 -12.61
C LEU A 242 -8.60 -56.46 -11.77
#